data_AF-A0A7V8ZM77-F1
#
_entry.id   AF-A0A7V8ZM77-F1
#
_cell.length_a   1.000
_cell.length_b   1.000
_cell.length_c   1.000
_cell.angle_alpha   90.00
_cell.angle_beta   90.00
_cell.angle_gamma   90.00
#
_symmetry.space_group_name_H-M   'P 1'
#
loop_
_entity.id
_entity.type
_entity.pdbx_description
1 polymer ?
#
loop_
_entity_poly.entity_id
_entity_poly.type
_entity_poly.pdbx_seq_one_letter_code
_entity_poly.pdbx_strand_id
1 'polypeptide(L)'
;MTPPPACRICTGVLSLARPGRPGPIAAAAFAPSCHEAGAHGDLLRCRECGTVQQPSLPAGEELVGLYREMTDTAYLEQEAGRRQTVRRLLELVGAHVPAGRLLEVGCGHGLLLDEAARLGYEVTGLEPARQAAAHARERYGLDVRELTVDDPSLDEERFDVVVMADVLEHVENPCAALDRCTSLLAEGGVMLIVTPDPSSATARLAGARWWGFLPGHVCLLPHRTLLELLIGRGLLIAADVPLVRSFTPGYWAKGLGERSRMVSRLAERVERHAGDRLWSLTLGDERAVLARRVTVQLPERPLASLRGREHVVCAVLPAYNATRTIARVAEEMPTDAIDRALVVDDASPDETTSASLAAGFEVLRHPSNRGYGANQKSCYVRAALDGADIVVMVHGDNQYDPALVGAMVKPIEEGRADVVIGSRLLKDEAIAGGMPRWKWVGNRFLTRIENAAFGHDYSEYHTGYRAFSVDFLRTIAFTRNNDDFVFDQQIFAQITARGARVVELAIPTRYFLEASSVSFGDSVVYGLKTLGVLARYRLNRRRRGGWALLRQPAIRLEPVASFSTATHRVA
;
A
#
# COMPACT_ATOMS: atom_id res chain seq x y z
N MET A 1 23.87 26.89 9.67
CA MET A 1 22.54 26.51 9.12
C MET A 1 22.09 25.27 9.84
N THR A 2 20.92 25.29 10.47
CA THR A 2 20.32 24.09 11.11
C THR A 2 20.06 23.03 10.04
N PRO A 3 20.42 21.74 10.25
CA PRO A 3 20.13 20.69 9.29
C PRO A 3 18.62 20.60 9.02
N PRO A 4 18.19 20.27 7.78
CA PRO A 4 16.78 20.08 7.47
C PRO A 4 16.22 18.94 8.32
N PRO A 5 14.99 19.06 8.85
CA PRO A 5 14.44 18.04 9.74
C PRO A 5 14.22 16.72 9.00
N ALA A 6 14.39 15.61 9.72
CA ALA A 6 14.20 14.27 9.18
C ALA A 6 12.69 13.97 9.01
N CYS A 7 12.35 13.17 8.01
CA CYS A 7 10.98 12.71 7.83
C CYS A 7 10.63 11.65 8.89
N ARG A 8 9.50 11.82 9.59
CA ARG A 8 8.95 10.81 10.52
C ARG A 8 8.54 9.47 9.88
N ILE A 9 8.41 9.41 8.55
CA ILE A 9 7.89 8.24 7.83
C ILE A 9 9.01 7.42 7.18
N CYS A 10 9.96 8.06 6.51
CA CYS A 10 11.04 7.40 5.78
C CYS A 10 12.39 8.07 6.03
N THR A 11 13.46 7.56 5.43
CA THR A 11 14.84 8.10 5.56
C THR A 11 15.08 9.43 4.85
N GLY A 12 14.05 10.01 4.22
CA GLY A 12 14.14 11.26 3.48
C GLY A 12 14.22 12.50 4.35
N VAL A 13 14.66 13.60 3.74
CA VAL A 13 14.70 14.93 4.40
C VAL A 13 13.46 15.75 4.06
N LEU A 14 13.04 16.56 5.02
CA LEU A 14 11.95 17.51 4.87
C LEU A 14 12.46 18.82 4.25
N SER A 15 11.64 19.40 3.38
CA SER A 15 11.90 20.74 2.82
C SER A 15 10.64 21.58 2.89
N LEU A 16 10.79 22.87 3.20
CA LEU A 16 9.67 23.80 3.26
C LEU A 16 8.91 23.77 1.93
N ALA A 17 7.65 23.37 1.99
CA ALA A 17 6.76 23.32 0.85
C ALA A 17 5.83 24.52 0.80
N ARG A 18 5.36 24.97 1.97
CA ARG A 18 4.52 26.15 2.13
C ARG A 18 4.86 26.85 3.43
N PRO A 19 5.17 28.17 3.41
CA PRO A 19 5.31 28.94 4.64
C PRO A 19 3.93 29.09 5.29
N GLY A 20 3.91 29.02 6.61
CA GLY A 20 2.76 29.33 7.45
C GLY A 20 3.10 30.42 8.46
N ARG A 21 2.15 30.75 9.34
CA ARG A 21 2.42 31.61 10.50
C ARG A 21 2.13 30.81 11.75
N PRO A 22 3.15 30.33 12.48
CA PRO A 22 2.92 29.63 13.74
C PRO A 22 2.31 30.62 14.75
N GLY A 23 1.05 30.40 15.11
CA GLY A 23 0.36 31.08 16.19
C GLY A 23 0.22 30.16 17.41
N PRO A 24 -0.19 30.68 18.58
CA PRO A 24 -0.56 29.83 19.70
C PRO A 24 -1.71 28.91 19.26
N ILE A 25 -1.54 27.61 19.50
CA ILE A 25 -2.54 26.60 19.17
C ILE A 25 -3.33 26.25 20.42
N ALA A 26 -4.65 26.36 20.31
CA ALA A 26 -5.59 25.97 21.34
C ALA A 26 -6.22 24.62 20.99
N ALA A 27 -6.81 23.95 21.98
CA ALA A 27 -7.51 22.68 21.81
C ALA A 27 -8.57 22.71 20.68
N ALA A 28 -9.25 23.84 20.48
CA ALA A 28 -10.24 24.03 19.41
C ALA A 28 -9.68 23.87 17.99
N ALA A 29 -8.37 24.04 17.79
CA ALA A 29 -7.72 23.86 16.49
C ALA A 29 -7.72 22.40 16.01
N PHE A 30 -7.96 21.45 16.92
CA PHE A 30 -8.04 20.02 16.66
C PHE A 30 -9.49 19.51 16.56
N ALA A 31 -10.48 20.39 16.73
CA ALA A 31 -11.88 20.03 16.59
C ALA A 31 -12.20 19.63 15.13
N PRO A 32 -12.93 18.53 14.88
CA PRO A 32 -13.31 18.15 13.52
C PRO A 32 -14.16 19.18 12.77
N SER A 33 -14.82 20.10 13.49
CA SER A 33 -15.59 21.22 12.91
C SER A 33 -14.77 22.51 12.75
N CYS A 34 -13.46 22.46 12.97
CA CYS A 34 -12.54 23.56 12.70
C CYS A 34 -12.43 23.81 11.19
N HIS A 35 -12.80 25.02 10.76
CA HIS A 35 -12.75 25.47 9.37
C HIS A 35 -11.86 26.69 9.25
N GLU A 36 -10.55 26.49 9.46
CA GLU A 36 -9.54 27.53 9.31
C GLU A 36 -8.53 27.13 8.22
N ALA A 37 -9.03 26.82 7.01
CA ALA A 37 -8.16 26.39 5.92
C ALA A 37 -7.08 27.44 5.59
N GLY A 38 -5.82 27.01 5.60
CA GLY A 38 -4.69 27.90 5.36
C GLY A 38 -4.17 28.64 6.59
N ALA A 39 -4.75 28.44 7.77
CA ALA A 39 -4.24 28.92 9.06
C ALA A 39 -3.25 27.93 9.69
N HIS A 40 -2.43 27.28 8.88
CA HIS A 40 -1.45 26.29 9.32
C HIS A 40 -0.07 26.93 9.61
N GLY A 41 0.74 26.23 10.40
CA GLY A 41 2.17 26.52 10.56
C GLY A 41 2.97 26.19 9.30
N ASP A 42 4.30 26.18 9.39
CA ASP A 42 5.13 25.80 8.25
C ASP A 42 4.87 24.34 7.85
N LEU A 43 4.53 24.13 6.58
CA LEU A 43 4.31 22.80 6.01
C LEU A 43 5.57 22.35 5.28
N LEU A 44 6.19 21.31 5.81
CA LEU A 44 7.39 20.73 5.23
C LEU A 44 7.03 19.42 4.52
N ARG A 45 7.51 19.25 3.28
CA ARG A 45 7.28 18.05 2.48
C ARG A 45 8.57 17.22 2.38
N CYS A 46 8.44 15.93 2.64
CA CYS A 46 9.51 14.96 2.38
C CYS A 46 9.78 14.84 0.88
N ARG A 47 11.06 14.88 0.49
CA ARG A 47 11.46 14.75 -0.92
C ARG A 47 11.26 13.34 -1.48
N GLU A 48 11.27 12.33 -0.61
CA GLU A 48 11.13 10.93 -0.98
C GLU A 48 9.66 10.49 -1.02
N CYS A 49 9.06 10.21 0.15
CA CYS A 49 7.69 9.70 0.22
C CYS A 49 6.64 10.76 -0.16
N GLY A 50 6.93 12.04 0.05
CA GLY A 50 6.01 13.15 -0.25
C GLY A 50 5.10 13.54 0.91
N THR A 51 5.22 12.89 2.07
CA THR A 51 4.53 13.24 3.32
C THR A 51 4.72 14.71 3.66
N VAL A 52 3.64 15.36 4.07
CA VAL A 52 3.65 16.75 4.55
C VAL A 52 3.55 16.73 6.07
N GLN A 53 4.42 17.47 6.75
CA GLN A 53 4.52 17.50 8.21
C GLN A 53 4.54 18.94 8.70
N GLN A 54 3.93 19.18 9.86
CA GLN A 54 3.91 20.47 10.53
C GLN A 54 4.71 20.39 11.85
N PRO A 55 6.04 20.50 11.81
CA PRO A 55 6.90 20.29 12.97
C PRO A 55 6.81 21.41 14.01
N SER A 56 6.11 22.51 13.70
CA SER A 56 5.87 23.60 14.65
C SER A 56 4.76 23.27 15.66
N LEU A 57 4.06 22.16 15.49
CA LEU A 57 3.03 21.72 16.42
C LEU A 57 3.63 21.08 17.68
N PRO A 58 2.92 21.17 18.83
CA PRO A 58 3.21 20.37 20.01
C PRO A 58 3.34 18.87 19.69
N ALA A 59 4.11 18.18 20.52
CA ALA A 59 4.43 16.76 20.39
C ALA A 59 4.23 16.04 21.74
N GLY A 60 4.12 14.72 21.70
CA GLY A 60 3.96 13.88 22.90
C GLY A 60 2.77 14.26 23.76
N GLU A 61 2.96 14.27 25.09
CA GLU A 61 1.90 14.56 26.07
C GLU A 61 1.28 15.95 25.92
N GLU A 62 2.00 16.95 25.40
CA GLU A 62 1.44 18.28 25.17
C GLU A 62 0.37 18.23 24.07
N LEU A 63 0.65 17.52 22.97
CA LEU A 63 -0.32 17.30 21.90
C LEU A 63 -1.54 16.51 22.41
N VAL A 64 -1.30 15.42 23.16
CA VAL A 64 -2.37 14.61 23.75
C VAL A 64 -3.21 15.42 24.73
N GLY A 65 -2.59 16.30 25.52
CA GLY A 65 -3.28 17.22 26.42
C GLY A 65 -4.25 18.15 25.69
N LEU A 66 -3.82 18.72 24.56
CA LEU A 66 -4.68 19.57 23.72
C LEU A 66 -5.88 18.80 23.16
N TYR A 67 -5.74 17.51 22.81
CA TYR A 67 -6.89 16.68 22.43
C TYR A 67 -7.80 16.37 23.61
N ARG A 68 -7.26 16.04 24.79
CA ARG A 68 -8.04 15.74 25.99
C ARG A 68 -8.95 16.91 26.39
N GLU A 69 -8.48 18.14 26.17
CA GLU A 69 -9.18 19.39 26.46
C GLU A 69 -10.09 19.87 25.31
N MET A 70 -10.04 19.22 24.14
CA MET A 70 -10.81 19.61 22.97
C MET A 70 -12.31 19.40 23.19
N THR A 71 -13.10 20.38 22.75
CA THR A 71 -14.56 20.35 22.76
C THR A 71 -15.09 20.74 21.38
N ASP A 72 -16.09 20.01 20.87
CA ASP A 72 -16.69 20.31 19.56
C ASP A 72 -18.20 20.04 19.55
N THR A 73 -18.98 20.98 20.07
CA THR A 73 -20.46 20.88 20.05
C THR A 73 -21.04 21.06 18.64
N ALA A 74 -20.36 21.81 17.77
CA ALA A 74 -20.77 22.05 16.39
C ALA A 74 -20.71 20.76 15.53
N TYR A 75 -19.92 19.77 15.95
CA TYR A 75 -19.85 18.44 15.31
C TYR A 75 -21.23 17.83 15.05
N LEU A 76 -22.13 17.96 16.03
CA LEU A 76 -23.46 17.34 16.01
C LEU A 76 -24.47 18.11 15.14
N GLU A 77 -24.19 19.35 14.72
CA GLU A 77 -25.03 20.09 13.77
C GLU A 77 -25.12 19.37 12.41
N GLN A 78 -24.11 18.55 12.09
CA GLN A 78 -24.03 17.75 10.86
C GLN A 78 -24.28 16.25 11.10
N GLU A 79 -24.89 15.87 12.22
CA GLU A 79 -25.04 14.46 12.62
C GLU A 79 -25.67 13.60 11.50
N ALA A 80 -26.78 14.05 10.90
CA ALA A 80 -27.47 13.28 9.86
C ALA A 80 -26.57 13.00 8.64
N GLY A 81 -25.78 13.98 8.21
CA GLY A 81 -24.84 13.85 7.11
C GLY A 81 -23.64 12.97 7.47
N ARG A 82 -23.10 13.12 8.68
CA ARG A 82 -22.01 12.28 9.19
C ARG A 82 -22.43 10.82 9.29
N ARG A 83 -23.61 10.53 9.83
CA ARG A 83 -24.20 9.18 9.86
C ARG A 83 -24.39 8.60 8.47
N GLN A 84 -24.83 9.40 7.49
CA GLN A 84 -24.94 8.95 6.11
C GLN A 84 -23.57 8.61 5.48
N THR A 85 -22.52 9.33 5.86
CA THR A 85 -21.14 9.03 5.45
C THR A 85 -20.67 7.73 6.08
N VAL A 86 -20.86 7.59 7.41
CA VAL A 86 -20.56 6.39 8.19
C VAL A 86 -21.23 5.15 7.62
N ARG A 87 -22.52 5.20 7.28
CA ARG A 87 -23.24 4.03 6.71
C ARG A 87 -22.57 3.51 5.44
N ARG A 88 -22.08 4.39 4.56
CA ARG A 88 -21.33 3.97 3.37
C ARG A 88 -19.98 3.33 3.70
N LEU A 89 -19.31 3.81 4.74
CA LEU A 89 -18.08 3.18 5.23
C LEU A 89 -18.36 1.79 5.81
N LEU A 90 -19.44 1.64 6.58
CA LEU A 90 -19.86 0.36 7.14
C LEU A 90 -20.39 -0.62 6.08
N GLU A 91 -21.01 -0.13 5.00
CA GLU A 91 -21.33 -0.96 3.81
C GLU A 91 -20.05 -1.53 3.17
N LEU A 92 -19.01 -0.69 3.04
CA LEU A 92 -17.71 -1.12 2.53
C LEU A 92 -17.06 -2.17 3.44
N VAL A 93 -17.07 -1.95 4.76
CA VAL A 93 -16.55 -2.90 5.76
C VAL A 93 -17.35 -4.21 5.72
N GLY A 94 -18.68 -4.11 5.75
CA GLY A 94 -19.60 -5.25 5.83
C GLY A 94 -19.54 -6.18 4.61
N ALA A 95 -19.10 -5.67 3.45
CA ALA A 95 -18.82 -6.49 2.27
C ALA A 95 -17.65 -7.48 2.47
N HIS A 96 -16.79 -7.25 3.47
CA HIS A 96 -15.64 -8.09 3.79
C HIS A 96 -15.76 -8.80 5.14
N VAL A 97 -16.29 -8.12 6.15
CA VAL A 97 -16.50 -8.63 7.51
C VAL A 97 -17.91 -8.19 7.94
N PRO A 98 -18.97 -8.99 7.74
CA PRO A 98 -20.35 -8.55 7.94
C PRO A 98 -20.77 -8.42 9.41
N ALA A 99 -20.05 -9.07 10.33
CA ALA A 99 -20.26 -9.03 11.77
C ALA A 99 -18.94 -9.34 12.47
N GLY A 100 -18.83 -8.98 13.74
CA GLY A 100 -17.65 -9.24 14.56
C GLY A 100 -17.39 -8.13 15.57
N ARG A 101 -16.18 -8.12 16.13
CA ARG A 101 -15.70 -7.08 17.05
C ARG A 101 -15.10 -5.92 16.24
N LEU A 102 -15.59 -4.71 16.47
CA LEU A 102 -15.16 -3.49 15.80
C LEU A 102 -14.54 -2.51 16.79
N LEU A 103 -13.29 -2.14 16.54
CA LEU A 103 -12.59 -1.06 17.22
C LEU A 103 -12.63 0.21 16.37
N GLU A 104 -13.06 1.33 16.92
CA GLU A 104 -12.81 2.66 16.33
C GLU A 104 -11.79 3.41 17.17
N VAL A 105 -10.66 3.76 16.54
CA VAL A 105 -9.63 4.61 17.13
C VAL A 105 -9.97 6.06 16.80
N GLY A 106 -10.10 6.91 17.83
CA GLY A 106 -10.55 8.30 17.71
C GLY A 106 -12.04 8.38 17.36
N CYS A 107 -12.90 7.73 18.15
CA CYS A 107 -14.33 7.60 17.83
C CYS A 107 -15.14 8.90 17.97
N GLY A 108 -14.54 9.97 18.51
CA GLY A 108 -15.20 11.25 18.73
C GLY A 108 -16.50 11.09 19.50
N HIS A 109 -17.58 11.63 18.96
CA HIS A 109 -18.92 11.57 19.55
C HIS A 109 -19.61 10.19 19.38
N GLY A 110 -18.94 9.17 18.82
CA GLY A 110 -19.44 7.79 18.76
C GLY A 110 -20.47 7.50 17.66
N LEU A 111 -20.61 8.37 16.65
CA LEU A 111 -21.60 8.18 15.58
C LEU A 111 -21.35 6.92 14.75
N LEU A 112 -20.09 6.56 14.50
CA LEU A 112 -19.74 5.34 13.77
C LEU A 112 -20.01 4.10 14.60
N LEU A 113 -19.56 4.08 15.86
CA LEU A 113 -19.86 2.99 16.79
C LEU A 113 -21.36 2.73 16.95
N ASP A 114 -22.19 3.77 17.09
CA ASP A 114 -23.64 3.61 17.23
C ASP A 114 -24.28 3.06 15.95
N GLU A 115 -23.87 3.50 14.75
CA GLU A 115 -24.34 2.90 13.50
C GLU A 115 -23.84 1.45 13.34
N ALA A 116 -22.61 1.14 13.74
CA ALA A 116 -22.07 -0.22 13.71
C ALA A 116 -22.79 -1.15 14.71
N ALA A 117 -23.06 -0.70 15.93
CA ALA A 117 -23.82 -1.46 16.92
C ALA A 117 -25.22 -1.84 16.41
N ARG A 118 -25.90 -0.92 15.69
CA ARG A 118 -27.20 -1.19 15.05
C ARG A 118 -27.12 -2.23 13.93
N LEU A 119 -25.97 -2.39 13.31
CA LEU A 119 -25.70 -3.46 12.34
C LEU A 119 -25.27 -4.78 13.00
N GLY A 120 -25.16 -4.82 14.34
CA GLY A 120 -24.86 -6.02 15.11
C GLY A 120 -23.39 -6.25 15.40
N TYR A 121 -22.52 -5.25 15.20
CA TYR A 121 -21.12 -5.35 15.66
C TYR A 121 -21.03 -5.19 17.17
N GLU A 122 -20.09 -5.92 17.78
CA GLU A 122 -19.63 -5.64 19.13
C GLU A 122 -18.61 -4.51 19.06
N VAL A 123 -18.93 -3.36 19.64
CA VAL A 123 -18.19 -2.11 19.40
C VAL A 123 -17.39 -1.66 20.62
N THR A 124 -16.14 -1.26 20.37
CA THR A 124 -15.27 -0.59 21.34
C THR A 124 -14.69 0.68 20.70
N GLY A 125 -14.71 1.79 21.45
CA GLY A 125 -14.16 3.08 21.02
C GLY A 125 -12.97 3.50 21.86
N LEU A 126 -11.96 4.10 21.22
CA LEU A 126 -10.90 4.84 21.90
C LEU A 126 -11.05 6.32 21.58
N GLU A 127 -11.16 7.17 22.59
CA GLU A 127 -11.27 8.62 22.38
C GLU A 127 -10.61 9.40 23.52
N PRO A 128 -9.48 10.09 23.29
CA PRO A 128 -8.82 10.89 24.32
C PRO A 128 -9.61 12.15 24.75
N ALA A 129 -10.45 12.74 23.88
CA ALA A 129 -11.23 13.93 24.19
C ALA A 129 -12.39 13.61 25.14
N ARG A 130 -12.28 14.09 26.39
CA ARG A 130 -13.21 13.74 27.48
C ARG A 130 -14.66 14.05 27.16
N GLN A 131 -14.92 15.21 26.53
CA GLN A 131 -16.26 15.66 26.19
C GLN A 131 -16.92 14.76 25.14
N ALA A 132 -16.16 14.35 24.12
CA ALA A 132 -16.67 13.50 23.05
C ALA A 132 -16.88 12.06 23.55
N ALA A 133 -15.93 11.51 24.33
CA ALA A 133 -16.05 10.20 24.97
C ALA A 133 -17.24 10.11 25.95
N ALA A 134 -17.44 11.15 26.77
CA ALA A 134 -18.60 11.25 27.66
C ALA A 134 -19.92 11.26 26.87
N HIS A 135 -20.00 12.05 25.79
CA HIS A 135 -21.17 12.07 24.92
C HIS A 135 -21.48 10.67 24.37
N ALA A 136 -20.49 9.96 23.84
CA ALA A 136 -20.69 8.62 23.28
C ALA A 136 -21.22 7.61 24.31
N ARG A 137 -20.67 7.61 25.54
CA ARG A 137 -21.11 6.74 26.64
C ARG A 137 -22.52 7.09 27.12
N GLU A 138 -22.77 8.37 27.41
CA GLU A 138 -24.02 8.82 28.03
C GLU A 138 -25.20 8.79 27.06
N ARG A 139 -24.97 9.16 25.80
CA ARG A 139 -26.04 9.26 24.80
C ARG A 139 -26.41 7.92 24.18
N TYR A 140 -25.41 7.09 23.89
CA TYR A 140 -25.58 5.85 23.11
C TYR A 140 -25.32 4.58 23.92
N GLY A 141 -24.78 4.68 25.15
CA GLY A 141 -24.47 3.51 25.98
C GLY A 141 -23.31 2.65 25.45
N LEU A 142 -22.35 3.25 24.75
CA LEU A 142 -21.24 2.55 24.08
C LEU A 142 -20.06 2.29 25.02
N ASP A 143 -19.30 1.22 24.79
CA ASP A 143 -17.98 0.99 25.41
C ASP A 143 -16.95 1.93 24.78
N VAL A 144 -16.74 3.11 25.39
CA VAL A 144 -15.74 4.08 24.96
C VAL A 144 -14.74 4.34 26.09
N ARG A 145 -13.46 4.21 25.76
CA ARG A 145 -12.34 4.30 26.69
C ARG A 145 -11.53 5.55 26.38
N GLU A 146 -11.21 6.32 27.43
CA GLU A 146 -10.42 7.56 27.34
C GLU A 146 -8.92 7.28 27.15
N LEU A 147 -8.57 6.51 26.11
CA LEU A 147 -7.25 5.98 25.83
C LEU A 147 -6.81 6.35 24.41
N THR A 148 -5.51 6.27 24.16
CA THR A 148 -4.96 6.24 22.79
C THR A 148 -4.70 4.79 22.38
N VAL A 149 -4.47 4.57 21.08
CA VAL A 149 -4.25 3.23 20.54
C VAL A 149 -3.00 2.53 21.11
N ASP A 150 -2.02 3.31 21.54
CA ASP A 150 -0.75 2.84 22.10
C ASP A 150 -0.87 2.31 23.55
N ASP A 151 -2.07 2.35 24.14
CA ASP A 151 -2.28 1.89 25.51
C ASP A 151 -2.03 0.37 25.66
N PRO A 152 -1.20 -0.07 26.63
CA PRO A 152 -0.88 -1.49 26.83
C PRO A 152 -2.08 -2.37 27.20
N SER A 153 -3.16 -1.80 27.74
CA SER A 153 -4.37 -2.57 28.09
C SER A 153 -5.02 -3.26 26.89
N LEU A 154 -4.68 -2.84 25.67
CA LEU A 154 -5.18 -3.43 24.43
C LEU A 154 -4.33 -4.62 23.93
N ASP A 155 -3.20 -4.97 24.57
CA ASP A 155 -2.23 -5.96 24.05
C ASP A 155 -2.83 -7.35 23.76
N GLU A 156 -3.77 -7.77 24.60
CA GLU A 156 -4.43 -9.08 24.48
C GLU A 156 -5.70 -9.04 23.62
N GLU A 157 -6.13 -7.85 23.19
CA GLU A 157 -7.36 -7.69 22.43
C GLU A 157 -7.19 -7.98 20.94
N ARG A 158 -8.25 -8.50 20.32
CA ARG A 158 -8.30 -8.77 18.88
C ARG A 158 -9.66 -8.35 18.31
N PHE A 159 -9.63 -7.68 17.17
CA PHE A 159 -10.81 -7.13 16.51
C PHE A 159 -10.86 -7.58 15.05
N ASP A 160 -12.06 -7.93 14.58
CA ASP A 160 -12.30 -8.28 13.18
C ASP A 160 -12.27 -7.03 12.29
N VAL A 161 -12.60 -5.88 12.85
CA VAL A 161 -12.55 -4.57 12.19
C VAL A 161 -11.83 -3.55 13.06
N VAL A 162 -10.87 -2.83 12.49
CA VAL A 162 -10.25 -1.65 13.11
C VAL A 162 -10.45 -0.43 12.20
N VAL A 163 -11.04 0.64 12.71
CA VAL A 163 -11.32 1.87 11.96
C VAL A 163 -10.49 3.04 12.48
N MET A 164 -9.86 3.77 11.56
CA MET A 164 -9.24 5.07 11.79
C MET A 164 -9.79 6.06 10.77
N ALA A 165 -10.80 6.83 11.16
CA ALA A 165 -11.40 7.83 10.29
C ALA A 165 -11.06 9.24 10.77
N ASP A 166 -10.31 9.99 9.95
CA ASP A 166 -9.87 11.36 10.27
C ASP A 166 -8.99 11.43 11.53
N VAL A 167 -8.09 10.44 11.69
CA VAL A 167 -7.21 10.30 12.87
C VAL A 167 -5.74 10.27 12.49
N LEU A 168 -5.37 9.63 11.38
CA LEU A 168 -3.96 9.39 11.08
C LEU A 168 -3.17 10.69 10.88
N GLU A 169 -3.81 11.73 10.37
CA GLU A 169 -3.27 13.08 10.18
C GLU A 169 -3.02 13.84 11.48
N HIS A 170 -3.64 13.40 12.56
CA HIS A 170 -3.59 13.97 13.89
C HIS A 170 -2.54 13.28 14.79
N VAL A 171 -2.07 12.10 14.38
CA VAL A 171 -1.11 11.30 15.14
C VAL A 171 0.33 11.72 14.83
N GLU A 172 1.14 11.88 15.88
CA GLU A 172 2.55 12.27 15.74
C GLU A 172 3.39 11.20 15.04
N ASN A 173 3.18 9.93 15.42
CA ASN A 173 3.85 8.76 14.85
C ASN A 173 2.86 7.82 14.15
N PRO A 174 2.47 8.13 12.89
CA PRO A 174 1.57 7.29 12.10
C PRO A 174 2.03 5.85 11.96
N CYS A 175 3.35 5.60 11.90
CA CYS A 175 3.89 4.26 11.75
C CYS A 175 3.58 3.40 12.99
N ALA A 176 3.85 3.91 14.19
CA ALA A 176 3.57 3.18 15.44
C ALA A 176 2.07 2.90 15.60
N ALA A 177 1.20 3.89 15.31
CA ALA A 177 -0.24 3.68 15.34
C ALA A 177 -0.70 2.60 14.36
N LEU A 178 -0.16 2.58 13.13
CA LEU A 178 -0.46 1.52 12.16
C LEU A 178 0.07 0.15 12.59
N ASP A 179 1.26 0.08 13.20
CA ASP A 179 1.81 -1.16 13.75
C ASP A 179 0.90 -1.71 14.85
N ARG A 180 0.42 -0.81 15.73
CA ARG A 180 -0.49 -1.15 16.81
C ARG A 180 -1.86 -1.59 16.31
N CYS A 181 -2.47 -0.87 15.39
CA CYS A 181 -3.73 -1.29 14.76
C CYS A 181 -3.57 -2.64 14.05
N THR A 182 -2.42 -2.90 13.42
CA THR A 182 -2.15 -4.19 12.76
C THR A 182 -2.06 -5.34 13.76
N SER A 183 -1.46 -5.13 14.94
CA SER A 183 -1.37 -6.17 15.97
C SER A 183 -2.71 -6.49 16.63
N LEU A 184 -3.62 -5.51 16.68
CA LEU A 184 -4.99 -5.65 17.17
C LEU A 184 -5.94 -6.34 16.17
N LEU A 185 -5.59 -6.44 14.89
CA LEU A 185 -6.43 -7.14 13.91
C LEU A 185 -6.43 -8.65 14.16
N ALA A 186 -7.62 -9.26 14.20
CA ALA A 186 -7.77 -10.71 14.10
C ALA A 186 -7.32 -11.23 12.72
N GLU A 187 -7.07 -12.53 12.63
CA GLU A 187 -6.76 -13.15 11.33
C GLU A 187 -7.94 -13.00 10.37
N GLY A 188 -7.66 -12.61 9.12
CA GLY A 188 -8.70 -12.33 8.13
C GLY A 188 -9.43 -11.00 8.32
N GLY A 189 -9.20 -10.30 9.44
CA GLY A 189 -9.80 -9.00 9.77
C GLY A 189 -9.37 -7.86 8.85
N VAL A 190 -10.09 -6.73 8.94
CA VAL A 190 -9.90 -5.57 8.07
C VAL A 190 -9.65 -4.28 8.84
N MET A 191 -8.76 -3.44 8.31
CA MET A 191 -8.51 -2.09 8.77
C MET A 191 -9.05 -1.09 7.75
N LEU A 192 -9.92 -0.19 8.19
CA LEU A 192 -10.42 0.92 7.40
C LEU A 192 -9.68 2.21 7.80
N ILE A 193 -9.06 2.87 6.84
CA ILE A 193 -8.45 4.18 7.03
C ILE A 193 -9.11 5.21 6.13
N VAL A 194 -9.50 6.33 6.73
CA VAL A 194 -9.95 7.53 6.04
C VAL A 194 -9.04 8.68 6.48
N THR A 195 -8.38 9.32 5.52
CA THR A 195 -7.47 10.44 5.78
C THR A 195 -7.33 11.32 4.52
N PRO A 196 -7.10 12.63 4.68
CA PRO A 196 -6.89 13.55 3.57
C PRO A 196 -5.57 13.30 2.81
N ASP A 197 -5.63 13.38 1.48
CA ASP A 197 -4.52 13.16 0.56
C ASP A 197 -3.90 14.49 0.04
N PRO A 198 -2.73 14.90 0.55
CA PRO A 198 -2.03 16.11 0.14
C PRO A 198 -1.41 16.01 -1.27
N SER A 199 -1.54 14.86 -1.95
CA SER A 199 -1.10 14.64 -3.33
C SER A 199 -2.24 14.69 -4.36
N SER A 200 -3.49 14.78 -3.91
CA SER A 200 -4.67 14.88 -4.75
C SER A 200 -4.62 16.09 -5.70
N ALA A 201 -5.36 16.00 -6.82
CA ALA A 201 -5.46 17.11 -7.76
C ALA A 201 -6.08 18.35 -7.08
N THR A 202 -7.08 18.14 -6.24
CA THR A 202 -7.76 19.19 -5.47
C THR A 202 -6.81 19.88 -4.49
N ALA A 203 -6.01 19.14 -3.73
CA ALA A 203 -4.99 19.73 -2.84
C ALA A 203 -3.94 20.53 -3.61
N ARG A 204 -3.49 20.02 -4.77
CA ARG A 204 -2.52 20.71 -5.62
C ARG A 204 -3.07 22.02 -6.18
N LEU A 205 -4.34 22.02 -6.61
CA LEU A 205 -5.01 23.21 -7.14
C LEU A 205 -5.31 24.25 -6.05
N ALA A 206 -5.81 23.82 -4.89
CA ALA A 206 -6.18 24.70 -3.79
C ALA A 206 -4.97 25.35 -3.07
N GLY A 207 -3.76 24.83 -3.28
CA GLY A 207 -2.56 25.48 -2.80
C GLY A 207 -2.41 25.40 -1.27
N ALA A 208 -2.05 26.51 -0.63
CA ALA A 208 -1.98 26.62 0.83
C ALA A 208 -3.37 26.69 1.49
N ARG A 209 -4.41 26.98 0.72
CA ARG A 209 -5.80 27.11 1.20
C ARG A 209 -6.60 25.82 1.04
N TRP A 210 -5.91 24.70 0.85
CA TRP A 210 -6.60 23.41 0.82
C TRP A 210 -7.15 23.12 2.22
N TRP A 211 -8.42 22.76 2.29
CA TRP A 211 -9.13 22.53 3.55
C TRP A 211 -8.56 21.41 4.43
N GLY A 212 -7.70 20.54 3.88
CA GLY A 212 -6.98 19.50 4.63
C GLY A 212 -5.68 20.02 5.25
N PHE A 213 -5.29 21.28 5.00
CA PHE A 213 -4.22 21.96 5.75
C PHE A 213 -4.83 22.80 6.87
N LEU A 214 -5.27 22.09 7.91
CA LEU A 214 -5.79 22.66 9.15
C LEU A 214 -4.67 22.89 10.17
N PRO A 215 -4.86 23.81 11.13
CA PRO A 215 -3.83 24.09 12.13
C PRO A 215 -3.46 22.84 12.95
N GLY A 216 -4.42 21.96 13.25
CA GLY A 216 -4.23 20.74 14.04
C GLY A 216 -3.71 19.51 13.30
N HIS A 217 -3.47 19.58 11.97
CA HIS A 217 -2.97 18.43 11.21
C HIS A 217 -1.44 18.32 11.31
N VAL A 218 -0.97 17.26 11.95
CA VAL A 218 0.46 17.03 12.25
C VAL A 218 1.18 16.37 11.07
N CYS A 219 0.58 15.35 10.46
CA CYS A 219 1.24 14.51 9.47
C CYS A 219 0.29 14.02 8.36
N LEU A 220 0.36 14.63 7.17
CA LEU A 220 -0.49 14.29 6.04
C LEU A 220 0.22 13.33 5.09
N LEU A 221 -0.32 12.12 4.96
CA LEU A 221 0.23 11.05 4.13
C LEU A 221 -0.34 11.10 2.71
N PRO A 222 0.49 11.23 1.66
CA PRO A 222 0.06 10.98 0.30
C PRO A 222 -0.57 9.60 0.19
N HIS A 223 -1.62 9.46 -0.61
CA HIS A 223 -2.32 8.19 -0.80
C HIS A 223 -1.37 7.01 -1.07
N ARG A 224 -0.43 7.16 -2.01
CA ARG A 224 0.57 6.12 -2.30
C ARG A 224 1.44 5.72 -1.09
N THR A 225 1.74 6.67 -0.22
CA THR A 225 2.57 6.45 0.97
C THR A 225 1.77 5.68 2.01
N LEU A 226 0.48 6.00 2.17
CA LEU A 226 -0.43 5.21 3.00
C LEU A 226 -0.48 3.75 2.52
N LEU A 227 -0.66 3.52 1.21
CA LEU A 227 -0.66 2.16 0.66
C LEU A 227 0.66 1.43 0.93
N GLU A 228 1.81 2.09 0.75
CA GLU A 228 3.12 1.52 1.08
C GLU A 228 3.25 1.11 2.55
N LEU A 229 2.76 1.94 3.46
CA LEU A 229 2.83 1.66 4.90
C LEU A 229 1.94 0.48 5.28
N LEU A 230 0.76 0.36 4.70
CA LEU A 230 -0.14 -0.78 4.93
C LEU A 230 0.43 -2.08 4.36
N ILE A 231 0.93 -2.04 3.12
CA ILE A 231 1.56 -3.19 2.46
C ILE A 231 2.81 -3.64 3.24
N GLY A 232 3.61 -2.69 3.75
CA GLY A 232 4.77 -2.96 4.60
C GLY A 232 4.48 -3.69 5.90
N ARG A 233 3.23 -3.73 6.33
CA ARG A 233 2.76 -4.43 7.52
C ARG A 233 2.13 -5.79 7.19
N GLY A 234 2.30 -6.25 5.95
CA GLY A 234 1.74 -7.51 5.47
C GLY A 234 0.24 -7.45 5.17
N LEU A 235 -0.36 -6.26 5.09
CA LEU A 235 -1.77 -6.11 4.75
C LEU A 235 -1.97 -6.04 3.23
N LEU A 236 -3.05 -6.65 2.74
CA LEU A 236 -3.49 -6.52 1.35
C LEU A 236 -4.56 -5.45 1.22
N ILE A 237 -4.43 -4.57 0.24
CA ILE A 237 -5.48 -3.59 -0.06
C ILE A 237 -6.68 -4.32 -0.68
N ALA A 238 -7.78 -4.38 0.06
CA ALA A 238 -9.02 -5.03 -0.34
C ALA A 238 -9.95 -4.06 -1.09
N ALA A 239 -9.96 -2.79 -0.68
CA ALA A 239 -10.66 -1.72 -1.38
C ALA A 239 -9.93 -0.38 -1.22
N ASP A 240 -10.05 0.46 -2.24
CA ASP A 240 -9.48 1.81 -2.26
C ASP A 240 -10.40 2.72 -3.08
N VAL A 241 -11.30 3.43 -2.39
CA VAL A 241 -12.39 4.18 -3.01
C VAL A 241 -12.35 5.66 -2.61
N PRO A 242 -12.76 6.60 -3.50
CA PRO A 242 -12.96 7.99 -3.10
C PRO A 242 -13.98 8.09 -1.96
N LEU A 243 -13.67 8.90 -0.94
CA LEU A 243 -14.61 9.15 0.13
C LEU A 243 -15.74 10.07 -0.37
N VAL A 244 -16.98 9.70 -0.06
CA VAL A 244 -18.17 10.53 -0.31
C VAL A 244 -18.66 11.07 1.02
N ARG A 245 -18.43 12.36 1.25
CA ARG A 245 -18.91 13.08 2.44
C ARG A 245 -20.35 13.55 2.20
N SER A 246 -21.19 13.48 3.22
CA SER A 246 -22.55 14.02 3.19
C SER A 246 -22.70 15.12 4.23
N PHE A 247 -23.03 16.32 3.79
CA PHE A 247 -23.22 17.49 4.64
C PHE A 247 -24.34 18.39 4.10
N THR A 248 -24.81 19.33 4.92
CA THR A 248 -25.74 20.36 4.44
C THR A 248 -25.06 21.30 3.44
N PRO A 249 -25.82 21.96 2.54
CA PRO A 249 -25.26 22.88 1.56
C PRO A 249 -24.50 24.05 2.21
N GLY A 250 -24.96 24.54 3.35
CA GLY A 250 -24.27 25.59 4.12
C GLY A 250 -22.89 25.16 4.64
N TYR A 251 -22.75 23.91 5.07
CA TYR A 251 -21.45 23.36 5.47
C TYR A 251 -20.48 23.26 4.29
N TRP A 252 -20.96 22.77 3.14
CA TRP A 252 -20.19 22.78 1.90
C TRP A 252 -19.79 24.20 1.47
N ALA A 253 -20.70 25.16 1.61
CA ALA A 253 -20.47 26.57 1.31
C ALA A 253 -19.37 27.17 2.18
N LYS A 254 -19.37 26.89 3.48
CA LYS A 254 -18.34 27.33 4.42
C LYS A 254 -16.96 26.76 4.04
N GLY A 255 -16.85 25.44 3.88
CA GLY A 255 -15.59 24.77 3.52
C GLY A 255 -15.05 25.10 2.12
N LEU A 256 -15.92 25.36 1.13
CA LEU A 256 -15.52 25.74 -0.23
C LEU A 256 -15.32 27.26 -0.40
N GLY A 257 -16.04 28.06 0.37
CA GLY A 257 -15.94 29.52 0.39
C GLY A 257 -14.55 30.01 0.82
N GLU A 258 -13.81 29.18 1.56
CA GLU A 258 -12.41 29.42 1.92
C GLU A 258 -11.44 29.30 0.73
N ARG A 259 -11.86 28.76 -0.41
CA ARG A 259 -11.03 28.61 -1.62
C ARG A 259 -11.10 29.84 -2.54
N SER A 260 -12.22 30.57 -2.56
CA SER A 260 -12.41 31.79 -3.38
C SER A 260 -13.64 32.59 -2.96
N ARG A 261 -13.51 33.93 -2.86
CA ARG A 261 -14.63 34.86 -2.57
C ARG A 261 -15.80 34.75 -3.55
N MET A 262 -15.54 34.31 -4.79
CA MET A 262 -16.58 34.11 -5.80
C MET A 262 -17.41 32.86 -5.52
N VAL A 263 -16.75 31.80 -5.04
CA VAL A 263 -17.40 30.52 -4.68
C VAL A 263 -18.25 30.71 -3.43
N SER A 264 -17.78 31.48 -2.42
CA SER A 264 -18.55 31.79 -1.22
C SER A 264 -19.90 32.46 -1.56
N ARG A 265 -19.89 33.48 -2.42
CA ARG A 265 -21.12 34.19 -2.83
C ARG A 265 -22.10 33.32 -3.62
N LEU A 266 -21.57 32.39 -4.42
CA LEU A 266 -22.39 31.44 -5.17
C LEU A 266 -22.99 30.40 -4.23
N ALA A 267 -22.20 29.92 -3.28
CA ALA A 267 -22.60 28.93 -2.30
C ALA A 267 -23.65 29.47 -1.32
N GLU A 268 -23.50 30.72 -0.84
CA GLU A 268 -24.52 31.43 -0.04
C GLU A 268 -25.86 31.58 -0.79
N ARG A 269 -25.82 31.79 -2.13
CA ARG A 269 -27.05 31.82 -2.94
C ARG A 269 -27.71 30.46 -3.04
N VAL A 270 -26.91 29.41 -3.21
CA VAL A 270 -27.36 28.02 -3.31
C VAL A 270 -27.97 27.56 -1.99
N GLU A 271 -27.32 27.88 -0.86
CA GLU A 271 -27.78 27.59 0.49
C GLU A 271 -29.20 28.14 0.74
N ARG A 272 -29.44 29.40 0.35
CA ARG A 272 -30.78 30.03 0.47
C ARG A 272 -31.90 29.32 -0.28
N HIS A 273 -31.58 28.47 -1.26
CA HIS A 273 -32.57 27.75 -2.08
C HIS A 273 -32.58 26.24 -1.84
N ALA A 274 -31.54 25.67 -1.21
CA ALA A 274 -31.35 24.23 -1.09
C ALA A 274 -31.92 23.62 0.20
N GLY A 275 -32.21 24.45 1.21
CA GLY A 275 -32.72 23.99 2.53
C GLY A 275 -31.77 23.00 3.22
N ASP A 276 -32.31 22.18 4.14
CA ASP A 276 -31.54 21.20 4.91
C ASP A 276 -31.25 19.88 4.17
N ARG A 277 -31.41 19.86 2.84
CA ARG A 277 -31.19 18.65 2.05
C ARG A 277 -29.71 18.30 2.00
N LEU A 278 -29.34 17.12 2.48
CA LEU A 278 -27.97 16.62 2.46
C LEU A 278 -27.44 16.45 1.04
N TRP A 279 -26.21 16.91 0.82
CA TRP A 279 -25.46 16.74 -0.42
C TRP A 279 -24.30 15.80 -0.19
N SER A 280 -24.30 14.69 -0.92
CA SER A 280 -23.25 13.67 -0.89
C SER A 280 -22.27 13.88 -2.05
N LEU A 281 -21.07 14.39 -1.75
CA LEU A 281 -20.07 14.77 -2.75
C LEU A 281 -18.70 14.18 -2.40
N THR A 282 -17.88 13.97 -3.42
CA THR A 282 -16.45 13.68 -3.28
C THR A 282 -15.65 14.79 -3.96
N LEU A 283 -14.64 15.32 -3.28
CA LEU A 283 -13.68 16.26 -3.88
C LEU A 283 -12.42 15.55 -4.39
N GLY A 284 -12.36 14.22 -4.28
CA GLY A 284 -11.24 13.41 -4.73
C GLY A 284 -9.92 13.64 -3.95
N ASP A 285 -10.01 14.23 -2.77
CA ASP A 285 -8.89 14.54 -1.87
C ASP A 285 -8.92 13.77 -0.55
N GLU A 286 -9.87 12.87 -0.39
CA GLU A 286 -9.96 11.91 0.72
C GLU A 286 -10.32 10.55 0.14
N ARG A 287 -9.80 9.49 0.75
CA ARG A 287 -10.02 8.12 0.29
C ARG A 287 -10.30 7.21 1.47
N ALA A 288 -11.21 6.27 1.27
CA ALA A 288 -11.43 5.15 2.18
C ALA A 288 -10.60 3.96 1.67
N VAL A 289 -9.56 3.62 2.42
CA VAL A 289 -8.67 2.50 2.13
C VAL A 289 -8.99 1.37 3.11
N LEU A 290 -9.44 0.24 2.59
CA LEU A 290 -9.69 -0.97 3.37
C LEU A 290 -8.55 -1.96 3.11
N ALA A 291 -7.82 -2.32 4.15
CA ALA A 291 -6.72 -3.27 4.10
C ALA A 291 -7.04 -4.51 4.93
N ARG A 292 -6.77 -5.70 4.39
CA ARG A 292 -7.07 -6.99 4.99
C ARG A 292 -5.81 -7.65 5.51
N ARG A 293 -5.86 -8.18 6.73
CA ARG A 293 -4.85 -9.09 7.24
C ARG A 293 -5.03 -10.45 6.58
N VAL A 294 -4.02 -10.90 5.84
CA VAL A 294 -4.01 -12.23 5.22
C VAL A 294 -2.94 -13.10 5.85
N THR A 295 -3.24 -14.39 5.95
CA THR A 295 -2.33 -15.40 6.48
C THR A 295 -1.82 -16.26 5.34
N VAL A 296 -0.55 -16.67 5.44
CA VAL A 296 0.03 -17.69 4.57
C VAL A 296 -0.42 -19.06 5.06
N GLN A 297 -1.07 -19.82 4.19
CA GLN A 297 -1.45 -21.20 4.45
C GLN A 297 -0.22 -22.08 4.28
N LEU A 298 0.05 -22.94 5.25
CA LEU A 298 1.18 -23.85 5.23
C LEU A 298 0.75 -25.25 4.76
N PRO A 299 1.54 -25.92 3.93
CA PRO A 299 1.28 -27.30 3.52
C PRO A 299 1.61 -28.27 4.66
N GLU A 300 0.99 -29.46 4.66
CA GLU A 300 1.32 -30.52 5.63
C GLU A 300 2.77 -30.99 5.51
N ARG A 301 3.29 -30.99 4.27
CA ARG A 301 4.67 -31.38 3.94
C ARG A 301 5.29 -30.30 3.06
N PRO A 302 6.05 -29.36 3.63
CA PRO A 302 6.72 -28.32 2.86
C PRO A 302 7.68 -28.88 1.82
N LEU A 303 7.68 -28.28 0.63
CA LEU A 303 8.56 -28.62 -0.50
C LEU A 303 10.04 -28.37 -0.16
N ALA A 304 10.30 -27.34 0.64
CA ALA A 304 11.61 -26.97 1.13
C ALA A 304 11.54 -26.62 2.61
N SER A 305 12.67 -26.69 3.29
CA SER A 305 12.82 -26.35 4.70
C SER A 305 14.07 -25.51 4.89
N LEU A 306 14.05 -24.61 5.87
CA LEU A 306 15.22 -23.82 6.27
C LEU A 306 16.43 -24.73 6.53
N ARG A 307 17.53 -24.53 5.80
CA ARG A 307 18.74 -25.36 5.93
C ARG A 307 19.87 -24.69 6.73
N GLY A 308 19.60 -23.58 7.42
CA GLY A 308 20.62 -22.83 8.17
C GLY A 308 21.74 -22.27 7.26
N ARG A 309 21.39 -21.91 6.02
CA ARG A 309 22.31 -21.32 5.04
C ARG A 309 22.72 -19.91 5.47
N GLU A 310 23.78 -19.42 4.82
CA GLU A 310 24.17 -18.02 4.92
C GLU A 310 23.07 -17.08 4.39
N HIS A 311 22.33 -17.50 3.35
CA HIS A 311 21.22 -16.75 2.78
C HIS A 311 19.94 -17.59 2.75
N VAL A 312 18.83 -17.02 3.22
CA VAL A 312 17.50 -17.60 3.11
C VAL A 312 16.93 -17.29 1.72
N VAL A 313 16.66 -18.35 0.95
CA VAL A 313 16.17 -18.24 -0.44
C VAL A 313 14.69 -18.58 -0.51
N CYS A 314 13.87 -17.65 -1.01
CA CYS A 314 12.45 -17.87 -1.24
C CYS A 314 12.13 -17.91 -2.75
N ALA A 315 11.68 -19.07 -3.23
CA ALA A 315 11.05 -19.17 -4.53
C ALA A 315 9.62 -18.65 -4.44
N VAL A 316 9.29 -17.64 -5.25
CA VAL A 316 7.94 -17.06 -5.30
C VAL A 316 7.27 -17.34 -6.64
N LEU A 317 5.99 -17.69 -6.58
CA LEU A 317 5.22 -18.12 -7.73
C LEU A 317 3.92 -17.32 -7.84
N PRO A 318 3.86 -16.31 -8.72
CA PRO A 318 2.58 -15.71 -9.07
C PRO A 318 1.74 -16.75 -9.82
N ALA A 319 0.51 -16.99 -9.35
CA ALA A 319 -0.38 -17.98 -9.90
C ALA A 319 -1.79 -17.42 -10.17
N TYR A 320 -2.34 -17.81 -11.33
CA TYR A 320 -3.74 -17.65 -11.67
C TYR A 320 -4.11 -18.77 -12.66
N ASN A 321 -5.07 -19.63 -12.31
CA ASN A 321 -5.43 -20.83 -13.09
C ASN A 321 -4.24 -21.79 -13.35
N ALA A 322 -3.47 -22.10 -12.30
CA ALA A 322 -2.24 -22.90 -12.40
C ALA A 322 -2.40 -24.36 -11.93
N THR A 323 -3.62 -24.84 -11.66
CA THR A 323 -3.89 -26.20 -11.15
C THR A 323 -3.19 -27.29 -11.97
N ARG A 324 -3.13 -27.13 -13.30
CA ARG A 324 -2.59 -28.15 -14.22
C ARG A 324 -1.07 -28.23 -14.25
N THR A 325 -0.38 -27.20 -13.79
CA THR A 325 1.08 -27.04 -13.97
C THR A 325 1.83 -27.07 -12.65
N ILE A 326 1.18 -26.73 -11.54
CA ILE A 326 1.86 -26.52 -10.25
C ILE A 326 2.57 -27.77 -9.71
N ALA A 327 2.00 -28.96 -9.91
CA ALA A 327 2.61 -30.22 -9.48
C ALA A 327 3.96 -30.46 -10.20
N ARG A 328 4.00 -30.24 -11.52
CA ARG A 328 5.23 -30.36 -12.31
C ARG A 328 6.28 -29.32 -11.89
N VAL A 329 5.86 -28.10 -11.54
CA VAL A 329 6.78 -27.08 -11.02
C VAL A 329 7.41 -27.54 -9.71
N ALA A 330 6.66 -28.17 -8.80
CA ALA A 330 7.21 -28.74 -7.57
C ALA A 330 8.20 -29.87 -7.84
N GLU A 331 7.87 -30.79 -8.77
CA GLU A 331 8.74 -31.91 -9.15
C GLU A 331 10.08 -31.44 -9.75
N GLU A 332 10.06 -30.40 -10.58
CA GLU A 332 11.26 -29.83 -11.22
C GLU A 332 12.04 -28.87 -10.29
N MET A 333 11.48 -28.47 -9.14
CA MET A 333 12.08 -27.48 -8.25
C MET A 333 13.32 -28.06 -7.54
N PRO A 334 14.50 -27.43 -7.63
CA PRO A 334 15.68 -27.84 -6.88
C PRO A 334 15.51 -27.45 -5.41
N THR A 335 14.97 -28.37 -4.61
CA THR A 335 14.71 -28.18 -3.17
C THR A 335 15.99 -27.97 -2.34
N ASP A 336 17.15 -28.28 -2.93
CA ASP A 336 18.48 -27.99 -2.41
C ASP A 336 19.02 -26.63 -2.85
N ALA A 337 18.26 -25.82 -3.58
CA ALA A 337 18.60 -24.43 -3.91
C ALA A 337 17.71 -23.41 -3.20
N ILE A 338 16.65 -23.84 -2.51
CA ILE A 338 15.70 -22.95 -1.84
C ILE A 338 15.45 -23.36 -0.39
N ASP A 339 15.00 -22.43 0.44
CA ASP A 339 14.57 -22.68 1.82
C ASP A 339 13.04 -22.61 1.96
N ARG A 340 12.38 -21.83 1.09
CA ARG A 340 10.93 -21.65 1.07
C ARG A 340 10.40 -21.55 -0.35
N ALA A 341 9.14 -21.98 -0.52
CA ALA A 341 8.44 -21.92 -1.79
C ALA A 341 7.01 -21.37 -1.57
N LEU A 342 6.78 -20.14 -2.00
CA LEU A 342 5.54 -19.41 -1.79
C LEU A 342 4.78 -19.21 -3.11
N VAL A 343 3.58 -19.77 -3.20
CA VAL A 343 2.60 -19.44 -4.23
C VAL A 343 1.74 -18.27 -3.76
N VAL A 344 1.62 -17.25 -4.60
CA VAL A 344 0.60 -16.21 -4.43
C VAL A 344 -0.50 -16.46 -5.46
N ASP A 345 -1.65 -16.93 -4.99
CA ASP A 345 -2.83 -17.21 -5.82
C ASP A 345 -3.68 -15.95 -5.96
N ASP A 346 -3.83 -15.44 -7.19
CA ASP A 346 -4.60 -14.22 -7.51
C ASP A 346 -6.11 -14.47 -7.59
N ALA A 347 -6.65 -15.12 -6.55
CA ALA A 347 -8.04 -15.53 -6.44
C ALA A 347 -8.49 -16.43 -7.60
N SER A 348 -7.71 -17.46 -7.94
CA SER A 348 -8.05 -18.39 -9.02
C SER A 348 -9.43 -19.03 -8.80
N PRO A 349 -10.26 -19.14 -9.86
CA PRO A 349 -11.55 -19.82 -9.80
C PRO A 349 -11.43 -21.36 -9.80
N ASP A 350 -10.24 -21.91 -10.06
CA ASP A 350 -9.95 -23.34 -10.06
C ASP A 350 -9.28 -23.80 -8.74
N GLU A 351 -8.83 -25.05 -8.70
CA GLU A 351 -8.20 -25.68 -7.53
C GLU A 351 -6.72 -25.28 -7.32
N THR A 352 -6.28 -24.12 -7.83
CA THR A 352 -4.87 -23.70 -7.77
C THR A 352 -4.35 -23.68 -6.33
N THR A 353 -5.13 -23.14 -5.38
CA THR A 353 -4.75 -23.08 -3.95
C THR A 353 -4.55 -24.48 -3.36
N SER A 354 -5.52 -25.39 -3.50
CA SER A 354 -5.44 -26.74 -2.93
C SER A 354 -4.36 -27.58 -3.59
N ALA A 355 -4.21 -27.49 -4.92
CA ALA A 355 -3.15 -28.16 -5.66
C ALA A 355 -1.75 -27.68 -5.24
N SER A 356 -1.60 -26.37 -4.97
CA SER A 356 -0.33 -25.80 -4.48
C SER A 356 0.04 -26.32 -3.10
N LEU A 357 -0.91 -26.35 -2.16
CA LEU A 357 -0.71 -26.90 -0.82
C LEU A 357 -0.35 -28.39 -0.87
N ALA A 358 -1.06 -29.17 -1.70
CA ALA A 358 -0.79 -30.60 -1.89
C ALA A 358 0.60 -30.87 -2.49
N ALA A 359 1.10 -29.96 -3.34
CA ALA A 359 2.44 -30.02 -3.91
C ALA A 359 3.55 -29.52 -2.96
N GLY A 360 3.19 -29.10 -1.74
CA GLY A 360 4.15 -28.65 -0.73
C GLY A 360 4.51 -27.17 -0.78
N PHE A 361 3.77 -26.35 -1.54
CA PHE A 361 3.95 -24.90 -1.51
C PHE A 361 3.19 -24.27 -0.34
N GLU A 362 3.78 -23.22 0.22
CA GLU A 362 3.04 -22.25 1.03
C GLU A 362 2.14 -21.42 0.13
N VAL A 363 0.95 -21.03 0.59
CA VAL A 363 -0.01 -20.28 -0.24
C VAL A 363 -0.53 -19.02 0.44
N LEU A 364 -0.33 -17.88 -0.22
CA LEU A 364 -1.05 -16.65 0.09
C LEU A 364 -2.11 -16.41 -1.00
N ARG A 365 -3.39 -16.41 -0.62
CA ARG A 365 -4.48 -16.18 -1.57
C ARG A 365 -5.00 -14.75 -1.48
N HIS A 366 -5.06 -14.06 -2.61
CA HIS A 366 -5.73 -12.76 -2.69
C HIS A 366 -7.25 -12.89 -2.51
N PRO A 367 -7.91 -11.88 -1.92
CA PRO A 367 -9.37 -11.87 -1.78
C PRO A 367 -10.10 -11.69 -3.14
N SER A 368 -9.43 -11.10 -4.12
CA SER A 368 -9.92 -10.88 -5.48
C SER A 368 -8.74 -10.85 -6.45
N ASN A 369 -8.98 -11.03 -7.75
CA ASN A 369 -7.93 -10.93 -8.76
C ASN A 369 -7.46 -9.47 -8.87
N ARG A 370 -6.15 -9.25 -8.70
CA ARG A 370 -5.53 -7.91 -8.68
C ARG A 370 -4.59 -7.68 -9.87
N GLY A 371 -4.35 -8.69 -10.69
CA GLY A 371 -3.48 -8.61 -11.85
C GLY A 371 -2.02 -8.98 -11.55
N TYR A 372 -1.29 -9.22 -12.65
CA TYR A 372 0.07 -9.79 -12.63
C TYR A 372 1.08 -8.97 -11.80
N GLY A 373 1.09 -7.64 -11.96
CA GLY A 373 1.96 -6.76 -11.19
C GLY A 373 1.58 -6.69 -9.71
N ALA A 374 0.29 -6.71 -9.38
CA ALA A 374 -0.14 -6.76 -7.98
C ALA A 374 0.27 -8.07 -7.29
N ASN A 375 0.15 -9.19 -8.00
CA ASN A 375 0.59 -10.50 -7.49
C ASN A 375 2.10 -10.51 -7.22
N GLN A 376 2.92 -10.01 -8.17
CA GLN A 376 4.36 -9.88 -7.96
C GLN A 376 4.72 -9.03 -6.74
N LYS A 377 4.00 -7.92 -6.50
CA LYS A 377 4.22 -7.09 -5.30
C LYS A 377 3.99 -7.91 -4.04
N SER A 378 2.90 -8.67 -3.97
CA SER A 378 2.59 -9.54 -2.83
C SER A 378 3.67 -10.62 -2.63
N CYS A 379 4.17 -11.22 -3.71
CA CYS A 379 5.28 -12.17 -3.67
C CYS A 379 6.52 -11.55 -2.99
N TYR A 380 6.98 -10.40 -3.51
CA TYR A 380 8.19 -9.74 -3.02
C TYR A 380 8.04 -9.21 -1.59
N VAL A 381 6.89 -8.60 -1.28
CA VAL A 381 6.59 -8.10 0.07
C VAL A 381 6.58 -9.26 1.05
N ARG A 382 5.87 -10.35 0.76
CA ARG A 382 5.75 -11.46 1.71
C ARG A 382 7.08 -12.18 1.93
N ALA A 383 7.82 -12.44 0.85
CA ALA A 383 9.14 -13.05 0.99
C ALA A 383 10.09 -12.20 1.84
N ALA A 384 10.10 -10.88 1.64
CA ALA A 384 10.93 -9.98 2.45
C ALA A 384 10.49 -9.89 3.92
N LEU A 385 9.18 -9.82 4.19
CA LEU A 385 8.64 -9.75 5.56
C LEU A 385 8.88 -11.03 6.37
N ASP A 386 9.07 -12.15 5.71
CA ASP A 386 9.39 -13.43 6.33
C ASP A 386 10.89 -13.72 6.41
N GLY A 387 11.72 -12.72 6.12
CA GLY A 387 13.17 -12.79 6.29
C GLY A 387 13.91 -13.55 5.18
N ALA A 388 13.40 -13.57 3.95
CA ALA A 388 14.23 -13.98 2.82
C ALA A 388 15.36 -12.96 2.58
N ASP A 389 16.53 -13.44 2.19
CA ASP A 389 17.64 -12.62 1.71
C ASP A 389 17.62 -12.53 0.19
N ILE A 390 17.13 -13.58 -0.47
CA ILE A 390 17.03 -13.68 -1.92
C ILE A 390 15.64 -14.16 -2.31
N VAL A 391 15.05 -13.49 -3.30
CA VAL A 391 13.77 -13.88 -3.89
C VAL A 391 13.98 -14.24 -5.36
N VAL A 392 13.51 -15.41 -5.75
CA VAL A 392 13.56 -15.89 -7.14
C VAL A 392 12.15 -16.16 -7.64
N MET A 393 11.76 -15.48 -8.71
CA MET A 393 10.43 -15.65 -9.29
C MET A 393 10.40 -16.79 -10.30
N VAL A 394 9.54 -17.76 -10.07
CA VAL A 394 9.24 -18.87 -10.99
C VAL A 394 7.75 -18.80 -11.32
N HIS A 395 7.38 -18.80 -12.60
CA HIS A 395 5.95 -18.72 -12.94
C HIS A 395 5.25 -20.06 -12.64
N GLY A 396 4.07 -20.00 -12.02
CA GLY A 396 3.27 -21.20 -11.73
C GLY A 396 2.78 -21.96 -12.97
N ASP A 397 2.89 -21.36 -14.17
CA ASP A 397 2.51 -21.98 -15.45
C ASP A 397 3.62 -22.80 -16.11
N ASN A 398 4.79 -22.95 -15.47
CA ASN A 398 5.97 -23.69 -15.95
C ASN A 398 6.56 -23.19 -17.30
N GLN A 399 6.37 -21.93 -17.67
CA GLN A 399 7.11 -21.33 -18.80
C GLN A 399 8.59 -21.15 -18.53
N TYR A 400 8.95 -21.03 -17.25
CA TYR A 400 10.32 -20.92 -16.78
C TYR A 400 10.73 -22.21 -16.09
N ASP A 401 11.91 -22.70 -16.46
CA ASP A 401 12.47 -23.95 -15.97
C ASP A 401 12.87 -23.84 -14.50
N PRO A 402 12.15 -24.48 -13.55
CA PRO A 402 12.45 -24.39 -12.13
C PRO A 402 13.85 -24.94 -11.79
N ALA A 403 14.38 -25.87 -12.59
CA ALA A 403 15.71 -26.46 -12.37
C ALA A 403 16.84 -25.40 -12.43
N LEU A 404 16.59 -24.24 -13.04
CA LEU A 404 17.56 -23.16 -13.12
C LEU A 404 17.57 -22.24 -11.89
N VAL A 405 16.71 -22.46 -10.90
CA VAL A 405 16.63 -21.62 -9.69
C VAL A 405 17.99 -21.50 -8.99
N GLY A 406 18.72 -22.60 -8.81
CA GLY A 406 20.06 -22.55 -8.21
C GLY A 406 21.04 -21.68 -8.99
N ALA A 407 21.00 -21.76 -10.34
CA ALA A 407 21.85 -20.92 -11.19
C ALA A 407 21.44 -19.43 -11.17
N MET A 408 20.14 -19.15 -11.01
CA MET A 408 19.60 -17.78 -10.89
C MET A 408 19.97 -17.12 -9.57
N VAL A 409 20.05 -17.89 -8.48
CA VAL A 409 20.30 -17.38 -7.12
C VAL A 409 21.79 -17.21 -6.83
N LYS A 410 22.62 -18.12 -7.34
CA LYS A 410 24.07 -18.17 -7.08
C LYS A 410 24.84 -16.86 -7.29
N PRO A 411 24.59 -16.04 -8.34
CA PRO A 411 25.26 -14.75 -8.48
C PRO A 411 24.98 -13.75 -7.36
N ILE A 412 23.81 -13.85 -6.72
CA ILE A 412 23.43 -12.98 -5.60
C ILE A 412 24.07 -13.50 -4.31
N GLU A 413 24.05 -14.81 -4.08
CA GLU A 413 24.74 -15.45 -2.93
C GLU A 413 26.24 -15.13 -2.92
N GLU A 414 26.88 -15.15 -4.10
CA GLU A 414 28.31 -14.82 -4.23
C GLU A 414 28.59 -13.31 -4.21
N GLY A 415 27.58 -12.48 -3.94
CA GLY A 415 27.71 -11.02 -3.88
C GLY A 415 28.08 -10.35 -5.21
N ARG A 416 27.90 -11.06 -6.34
CA ARG A 416 28.25 -10.55 -7.70
C ARG A 416 27.10 -9.79 -8.35
N ALA A 417 25.86 -10.02 -7.93
CA ALA A 417 24.67 -9.40 -8.49
C ALA A 417 23.69 -8.94 -7.40
N ASP A 418 22.95 -7.88 -7.70
CA ASP A 418 21.76 -7.47 -6.95
C ASP A 418 20.49 -8.02 -7.64
N VAL A 419 20.57 -8.21 -8.96
CA VAL A 419 19.49 -8.76 -9.79
C VAL A 419 20.06 -9.75 -10.80
N VAL A 420 19.40 -10.89 -10.97
CA VAL A 420 19.70 -11.86 -12.04
C VAL A 420 18.50 -11.97 -12.96
N ILE A 421 18.75 -11.96 -14.26
CA ILE A 421 17.72 -11.97 -15.29
C ILE A 421 17.94 -13.21 -16.17
N GLY A 422 16.90 -14.05 -16.27
CA GLY A 422 16.88 -15.17 -17.18
C GLY A 422 16.46 -14.70 -18.57
N SER A 423 17.38 -14.69 -19.53
CA SER A 423 17.16 -14.24 -20.89
C SER A 423 17.01 -15.39 -21.89
N ARG A 424 15.93 -15.34 -22.66
CA ARG A 424 15.64 -16.22 -23.79
C ARG A 424 16.39 -15.81 -25.05
N LEU A 425 16.88 -14.57 -25.10
CA LEU A 425 17.53 -13.96 -26.26
C LEU A 425 19.06 -13.93 -26.15
N LEU A 426 19.64 -14.32 -25.01
CA LEU A 426 21.09 -14.32 -24.81
C LEU A 426 21.81 -15.32 -25.73
N LYS A 427 21.26 -16.53 -25.90
CA LYS A 427 21.68 -17.51 -26.92
C LYS A 427 20.83 -17.46 -28.20
N ASP A 428 19.74 -16.71 -28.18
CA ASP A 428 18.77 -16.51 -29.26
C ASP A 428 18.12 -17.80 -29.81
N GLU A 429 17.86 -18.78 -28.95
CA GLU A 429 17.17 -20.05 -29.28
C GLU A 429 15.63 -19.93 -29.15
N ALA A 430 15.11 -18.71 -28.97
CA ALA A 430 13.72 -18.46 -28.63
C ALA A 430 12.70 -18.98 -29.68
N ILE A 431 13.02 -18.84 -30.98
CA ILE A 431 12.15 -19.35 -32.06
C ILE A 431 12.13 -20.88 -32.04
N ALA A 432 13.29 -21.52 -31.79
CA ALA A 432 13.37 -22.98 -31.71
C ALA A 432 12.57 -23.53 -30.52
N GLY A 433 12.51 -22.79 -29.41
CA GLY A 433 11.65 -23.08 -28.25
C GLY A 433 10.17 -22.72 -28.41
N GLY A 434 9.72 -22.39 -29.62
CA GLY A 434 8.30 -22.18 -29.95
C GLY A 434 7.80 -20.74 -29.84
N MET A 435 8.67 -19.74 -29.63
CA MET A 435 8.22 -18.34 -29.60
C MET A 435 7.69 -17.89 -30.97
N PRO A 436 6.48 -17.31 -31.05
CA PRO A 436 5.96 -16.74 -32.29
C PRO A 436 6.89 -15.66 -32.85
N ARG A 437 7.16 -15.70 -34.17
CA ARG A 437 8.10 -14.77 -34.84
C ARG A 437 7.78 -13.30 -34.59
N TRP A 438 6.50 -12.93 -34.54
CA TRP A 438 6.10 -11.54 -34.29
C TRP A 438 6.41 -11.09 -32.84
N LYS A 439 6.32 -12.00 -31.85
CA LYS A 439 6.75 -11.73 -30.46
C LYS A 439 8.26 -11.58 -30.39
N TRP A 440 8.99 -12.44 -31.09
CA TRP A 440 10.45 -12.36 -31.17
C TRP A 440 10.90 -11.02 -31.78
N VAL A 441 10.32 -10.60 -32.91
CA VAL A 441 10.62 -9.29 -33.53
C VAL A 441 10.28 -8.14 -32.60
N GLY A 442 9.09 -8.17 -31.98
CA GLY A 442 8.64 -7.14 -31.05
C GLY A 442 9.57 -7.01 -29.84
N ASN A 443 9.96 -8.13 -29.24
CA ASN A 443 10.87 -8.18 -28.09
C ASN A 443 12.24 -7.57 -28.43
N ARG A 444 12.85 -7.97 -29.56
CA ARG A 444 14.14 -7.40 -29.99
C ARG A 444 14.04 -5.91 -30.32
N PHE A 445 12.94 -5.50 -30.95
CA PHE A 445 12.72 -4.09 -31.28
C PHE A 445 12.61 -3.22 -30.03
N LEU A 446 11.77 -3.61 -29.07
CA LEU A 446 11.59 -2.89 -27.82
C LEU A 446 12.88 -2.90 -26.98
N THR A 447 13.53 -4.07 -26.83
CA THR A 447 14.80 -4.22 -26.12
C THR A 447 15.87 -3.24 -26.63
N ARG A 448 15.98 -3.02 -27.95
CA ARG A 448 16.91 -2.03 -28.51
C ARG A 448 16.57 -0.59 -28.09
N ILE A 449 15.30 -0.23 -28.08
CA ILE A 449 14.85 1.10 -27.66
C ILE A 449 15.09 1.31 -26.16
N GLU A 450 14.85 0.27 -25.37
CA GLU A 450 15.05 0.25 -23.92
C GLU A 450 16.52 0.39 -23.56
N ASN A 451 17.40 -0.40 -24.17
CA ASN A 451 18.85 -0.27 -24.04
C ASN A 451 19.32 1.16 -24.33
N ALA A 452 18.84 1.75 -25.44
CA ALA A 452 19.14 3.14 -25.76
C ALA A 452 18.56 4.15 -24.75
N ALA A 453 17.47 3.82 -24.06
CA ALA A 453 16.82 4.70 -23.09
C ALA A 453 17.41 4.62 -21.70
N PHE A 454 17.76 3.42 -21.25
CA PHE A 454 18.35 3.16 -19.94
C PHE A 454 19.87 3.31 -19.95
N GLY A 455 20.51 3.11 -21.10
CA GLY A 455 21.97 3.16 -21.25
C GLY A 455 22.64 1.85 -20.87
N HIS A 456 22.02 0.73 -21.25
CA HIS A 456 22.51 -0.64 -21.03
C HIS A 456 22.57 -1.39 -22.36
N ASP A 457 23.03 -2.64 -22.29
CA ASP A 457 23.19 -3.60 -23.37
C ASP A 457 22.57 -4.96 -23.02
N TYR A 458 21.51 -4.97 -22.21
CA TYR A 458 20.81 -6.20 -21.83
C TYR A 458 20.25 -6.92 -23.06
N SER A 459 20.28 -8.24 -23.02
CA SER A 459 19.77 -9.09 -24.10
C SER A 459 18.23 -9.16 -24.13
N GLU A 460 17.55 -8.97 -22.99
CA GLU A 460 16.09 -9.01 -22.89
C GLU A 460 15.55 -8.19 -21.70
N TYR A 461 14.48 -7.41 -21.93
CA TYR A 461 13.73 -6.70 -20.87
C TYR A 461 12.35 -7.31 -20.56
N HIS A 462 11.85 -8.23 -21.38
CA HIS A 462 10.48 -8.74 -21.30
C HIS A 462 10.37 -10.13 -20.67
N THR A 463 11.36 -10.49 -19.86
CA THR A 463 11.38 -11.74 -19.11
C THR A 463 10.87 -11.54 -17.70
N GLY A 464 9.98 -12.43 -17.27
CA GLY A 464 9.56 -12.58 -15.89
C GLY A 464 10.61 -13.30 -15.05
N TYR A 465 11.47 -14.18 -15.61
CA TYR A 465 12.36 -14.99 -14.79
C TYR A 465 13.49 -14.14 -14.18
N ARG A 466 13.32 -13.76 -12.92
CA ARG A 466 14.20 -12.82 -12.23
C ARG A 466 14.46 -13.28 -10.81
N ALA A 467 15.67 -13.05 -10.34
CA ALA A 467 16.02 -13.13 -8.93
C ALA A 467 16.50 -11.76 -8.43
N PHE A 468 16.20 -11.44 -7.19
CA PHE A 468 16.54 -10.17 -6.54
C PHE A 468 17.14 -10.44 -5.17
N SER A 469 18.16 -9.69 -4.78
CA SER A 469 18.47 -9.53 -3.36
C SER A 469 17.36 -8.72 -2.70
N VAL A 470 16.94 -9.12 -1.50
CA VAL A 470 15.93 -8.38 -0.73
C VAL A 470 16.44 -7.00 -0.33
N ASP A 471 17.75 -6.87 -0.10
CA ASP A 471 18.38 -5.57 0.12
C ASP A 471 18.19 -4.61 -1.05
N PHE A 472 18.31 -5.09 -2.29
CA PHE A 472 17.98 -4.27 -3.46
C PHE A 472 16.48 -3.90 -3.49
N LEU A 473 15.59 -4.87 -3.25
CA LEU A 473 14.14 -4.63 -3.21
C LEU A 473 13.75 -3.56 -2.19
N ARG A 474 14.40 -3.54 -1.01
CA ARG A 474 14.23 -2.51 0.03
C ARG A 474 14.57 -1.10 -0.47
N THR A 475 15.43 -0.98 -1.48
CA THR A 475 15.80 0.33 -2.02
C THR A 475 14.78 0.88 -3.01
N ILE A 476 13.96 0.06 -3.65
CA ILE A 476 13.08 0.50 -4.75
C ILE A 476 11.60 0.54 -4.34
N ALA A 477 10.85 1.48 -4.90
CA ALA A 477 9.43 1.65 -4.59
C ALA A 477 8.54 0.78 -5.49
N PHE A 478 8.82 -0.52 -5.57
CA PHE A 478 8.13 -1.44 -6.50
C PHE A 478 6.62 -1.58 -6.21
N THR A 479 6.19 -1.34 -4.97
CA THR A 479 4.77 -1.31 -4.61
C THR A 479 4.01 -0.16 -5.28
N ARG A 480 4.69 0.92 -5.69
CA ARG A 480 4.14 2.03 -6.51
C ARG A 480 3.98 1.70 -7.99
N ASN A 481 4.50 0.55 -8.43
CA ASN A 481 4.40 0.16 -9.83
C ASN A 481 2.93 -0.09 -10.20
N ASN A 482 2.64 -0.24 -11.48
CA ASN A 482 1.32 -0.60 -11.95
C ASN A 482 1.00 -2.07 -11.61
N ASP A 483 -0.28 -2.40 -11.52
CA ASP A 483 -0.74 -3.75 -11.20
C ASP A 483 -0.81 -4.68 -12.43
N ASP A 484 -0.61 -4.16 -13.65
CA ASP A 484 -0.56 -4.93 -14.90
C ASP A 484 0.88 -5.31 -15.30
N PHE A 485 1.03 -5.96 -16.47
CA PHE A 485 2.31 -6.34 -17.10
C PHE A 485 3.34 -5.22 -17.26
N VAL A 486 2.93 -3.93 -17.34
CA VAL A 486 3.90 -2.82 -17.40
C VAL A 486 4.74 -2.69 -16.12
N PHE A 487 4.36 -3.37 -15.03
CA PHE A 487 5.15 -3.53 -13.82
C PHE A 487 6.62 -3.88 -14.13
N ASP A 488 6.86 -4.81 -15.03
CA ASP A 488 8.22 -5.29 -15.33
C ASP A 488 9.12 -4.17 -15.86
N GLN A 489 8.56 -3.32 -16.72
CA GLN A 489 9.26 -2.18 -17.31
C GLN A 489 9.57 -1.09 -16.28
N GLN A 490 8.68 -0.95 -15.29
CA GLN A 490 8.88 -0.02 -14.18
C GLN A 490 9.92 -0.53 -13.20
N ILE A 491 10.00 -1.85 -12.98
CA ILE A 491 11.10 -2.49 -12.25
C ILE A 491 12.43 -2.20 -12.96
N PHE A 492 12.52 -2.37 -14.27
CA PHE A 492 13.76 -2.05 -15.00
C PHE A 492 14.17 -0.58 -14.88
N ALA A 493 13.21 0.34 -14.94
CA ALA A 493 13.49 1.75 -14.67
C ALA A 493 14.08 1.98 -13.27
N GLN A 494 13.64 1.22 -12.26
CA GLN A 494 14.14 1.28 -10.89
C GLN A 494 15.53 0.63 -10.76
N ILE A 495 15.75 -0.54 -11.37
CA ILE A 495 17.04 -1.24 -11.48
C ILE A 495 18.10 -0.28 -12.03
N THR A 496 17.83 0.31 -13.20
CA THR A 496 18.75 1.28 -13.82
C THR A 496 18.92 2.53 -12.96
N ALA A 497 17.85 3.08 -12.39
CA ALA A 497 17.94 4.29 -11.56
C ALA A 497 18.77 4.11 -10.29
N ARG A 498 18.82 2.89 -9.74
CA ARG A 498 19.63 2.54 -8.56
C ARG A 498 21.01 1.99 -8.89
N GLY A 499 21.34 1.84 -10.18
CA GLY A 499 22.64 1.32 -10.59
C GLY A 499 22.89 -0.09 -10.08
N ALA A 500 21.85 -0.93 -10.04
CA ALA A 500 21.94 -2.30 -9.57
C ALA A 500 22.93 -3.12 -10.43
N ARG A 501 23.65 -4.04 -9.80
CA ARG A 501 24.52 -5.01 -10.48
C ARG A 501 23.64 -6.11 -11.06
N VAL A 502 23.62 -6.21 -12.38
CA VAL A 502 22.75 -7.15 -13.10
C VAL A 502 23.59 -8.22 -13.79
N VAL A 503 23.19 -9.47 -13.64
CA VAL A 503 23.77 -10.61 -14.37
C VAL A 503 22.68 -11.26 -15.22
N GLU A 504 23.00 -11.57 -16.48
CA GLU A 504 22.11 -12.29 -17.39
C GLU A 504 22.48 -13.78 -17.45
N LEU A 505 21.48 -14.65 -17.32
CA LEU A 505 21.60 -16.09 -17.48
C LEU A 505 20.82 -16.51 -18.72
N ALA A 506 21.43 -17.32 -19.60
CA ALA A 506 20.70 -17.89 -20.74
C ALA A 506 19.70 -18.93 -20.24
N ILE A 507 18.43 -18.79 -20.61
CA ILE A 507 17.37 -19.74 -20.25
C ILE A 507 16.69 -20.32 -21.50
N PRO A 508 16.19 -21.56 -21.45
CA PRO A 508 15.43 -22.14 -22.55
C PRO A 508 14.08 -21.43 -22.71
N THR A 509 13.50 -21.53 -23.90
CA THR A 509 12.15 -21.02 -24.18
C THR A 509 11.16 -22.19 -24.22
N ARG A 510 10.10 -22.13 -23.42
CA ARG A 510 9.04 -23.15 -23.35
C ARG A 510 7.68 -22.54 -23.69
N TYR A 511 7.26 -22.59 -24.96
CA TYR A 511 5.89 -22.26 -25.38
C TYR A 511 5.08 -23.55 -25.60
N PHE A 512 4.03 -23.77 -24.80
CA PHE A 512 3.12 -24.90 -24.93
C PHE A 512 1.66 -24.48 -24.71
N LEU A 513 0.69 -25.32 -25.11
CA LEU A 513 -0.74 -25.00 -25.17
C LEU A 513 -1.34 -24.61 -23.81
N GLU A 514 -0.87 -25.25 -22.74
CA GLU A 514 -1.34 -25.04 -21.38
C GLU A 514 -0.71 -23.80 -20.70
N ALA A 515 0.28 -23.18 -21.33
CA ALA A 515 0.96 -22.00 -20.81
C ALA A 515 0.20 -20.71 -21.16
N SER A 516 0.23 -19.74 -20.25
CA SER A 516 -0.45 -18.46 -20.46
C SER A 516 0.15 -17.67 -21.64
N SER A 517 -0.66 -17.27 -22.62
CA SER A 517 -0.16 -16.53 -23.78
C SER A 517 -0.89 -15.20 -24.00
N VAL A 518 -0.11 -14.12 -24.10
CA VAL A 518 -0.63 -12.78 -24.36
C VAL A 518 -1.01 -12.63 -25.84
N SER A 519 -2.17 -12.02 -26.11
CA SER A 519 -2.66 -11.76 -27.47
C SER A 519 -1.82 -10.69 -28.19
N PHE A 520 -2.01 -10.56 -29.51
CA PHE A 520 -1.33 -9.50 -30.28
C PHE A 520 -1.76 -8.10 -29.85
N GLY A 521 -3.07 -7.88 -29.65
CA GLY A 521 -3.60 -6.58 -29.23
C GLY A 521 -3.05 -6.14 -27.87
N ASP A 522 -3.03 -7.06 -26.90
CA ASP A 522 -2.46 -6.81 -25.58
C ASP A 522 -0.96 -6.53 -25.64
N SER A 523 -0.24 -7.22 -26.54
CA SER A 523 1.19 -6.98 -26.77
C SER A 523 1.47 -5.58 -27.33
N VAL A 524 0.60 -5.06 -28.20
CA VAL A 524 0.72 -3.69 -28.73
C VAL A 524 0.46 -2.66 -27.62
N VAL A 525 -0.59 -2.84 -26.83
CA VAL A 525 -0.89 -1.97 -25.68
C VAL A 525 0.28 -1.97 -24.68
N TYR A 526 0.83 -3.15 -24.38
CA TYR A 526 2.02 -3.30 -23.56
C TYR A 526 3.21 -2.52 -24.15
N GLY A 527 3.52 -2.69 -25.43
CA GLY A 527 4.60 -1.96 -26.11
C GLY A 527 4.45 -0.44 -26.02
N LEU A 528 3.23 0.10 -26.20
CA LEU A 528 2.97 1.54 -26.04
C LEU A 528 3.15 2.01 -24.59
N LYS A 529 2.66 1.22 -23.62
CA LYS A 529 2.88 1.49 -22.18
C LYS A 529 4.39 1.50 -21.85
N THR A 530 5.17 0.57 -22.42
CA THR A 530 6.64 0.52 -22.31
C THR A 530 7.27 1.82 -22.80
N LEU A 531 6.94 2.28 -24.00
CA LEU A 531 7.46 3.55 -24.53
C LEU A 531 7.11 4.75 -23.62
N GLY A 532 5.93 4.74 -23.02
CA GLY A 532 5.51 5.73 -22.02
C GLY A 532 6.40 5.73 -20.76
N VAL A 533 6.79 4.54 -20.26
CA VAL A 533 7.75 4.39 -19.15
C VAL A 533 9.10 4.99 -19.53
N LEU A 534 9.63 4.66 -20.71
CA LEU A 534 10.91 5.18 -21.19
C LEU A 534 10.91 6.70 -21.35
N ALA A 535 9.83 7.27 -21.89
CA ALA A 535 9.69 8.72 -22.04
C ALA A 535 9.71 9.41 -20.67
N ARG A 536 8.98 8.87 -19.68
CA ARG A 536 8.97 9.39 -18.30
C ARG A 536 10.33 9.25 -17.63
N TYR A 537 11.01 8.12 -17.81
CA TYR A 537 12.35 7.89 -17.29
C TYR A 537 13.36 8.93 -17.84
N ARG A 538 13.39 9.14 -19.16
CA ARG A 538 14.28 10.13 -19.79
C ARG A 538 13.95 11.56 -19.36
N LEU A 539 12.66 11.91 -19.26
CA LEU A 539 12.23 13.22 -18.75
C LEU A 539 12.69 13.44 -17.31
N ASN A 540 12.61 12.39 -16.48
CA ASN A 540 13.07 12.41 -15.10
C ASN A 540 14.57 12.71 -15.00
N ARG A 541 15.40 12.03 -15.80
CA ARG A 541 16.85 12.28 -15.83
C ARG A 541 17.19 13.71 -16.25
N ARG A 542 16.49 14.26 -17.25
CA ARG A 542 16.76 15.61 -17.78
C ARG A 542 16.35 16.73 -16.84
N ARG A 543 15.21 16.60 -16.14
CA ARG A 543 14.65 17.67 -15.31
C ARG A 543 14.94 17.52 -13.81
N ARG A 544 15.84 16.59 -13.42
CA ARG A 544 15.94 16.09 -12.02
C ARG A 544 14.54 15.83 -11.45
N GLY A 545 13.73 15.16 -12.26
CA GLY A 545 12.29 15.09 -12.13
C GLY A 545 11.84 14.36 -10.88
N GLY A 546 10.69 14.77 -10.37
CA GLY A 546 10.05 14.19 -9.20
C GLY A 546 9.25 12.92 -9.50
N TRP A 547 9.66 12.06 -10.43
CA TRP A 547 8.92 10.82 -10.69
C TRP A 547 8.99 9.92 -9.46
N ALA A 548 7.86 9.85 -8.76
CA ALA A 548 7.75 9.19 -7.47
C ALA A 548 8.16 7.72 -7.49
N LEU A 549 8.06 7.05 -8.64
CA LEU A 549 8.43 5.65 -8.81
C LEU A 549 9.94 5.42 -8.61
N LEU A 550 10.78 6.42 -8.87
CA LEU A 550 12.24 6.31 -8.74
C LEU A 550 12.78 6.83 -7.40
N ARG A 551 11.91 7.41 -6.56
CA ARG A 551 12.26 7.89 -5.22
C ARG A 551 12.38 6.72 -4.23
N GLN A 552 12.91 6.98 -3.04
CA GLN A 552 12.92 5.98 -1.99
C GLN A 552 11.48 5.57 -1.61
N PRO A 553 11.24 4.28 -1.34
CA PRO A 553 9.99 3.82 -0.74
C PRO A 553 9.78 4.43 0.65
N ALA A 554 8.52 4.53 1.08
CA ALA A 554 8.19 4.73 2.49
C ALA A 554 8.06 3.40 3.26
N ILE A 555 7.82 2.32 2.52
CA ILE A 555 7.74 0.96 3.07
C ILE A 555 9.08 0.56 3.68
N ARG A 556 9.02 -0.08 4.86
CA ARG A 556 10.16 -0.78 5.47
C ARG A 556 9.83 -2.26 5.44
N LEU A 557 10.59 -3.03 4.65
CA LEU A 557 10.44 -4.49 4.56
C LEU A 557 11.35 -5.14 5.60
N GLU A 558 11.05 -4.86 6.87
CA GLU A 558 11.74 -5.48 7.99
C GLU A 558 11.13 -6.86 8.29
N PRO A 559 11.93 -7.87 8.63
CA PRO A 559 11.40 -9.16 9.06
C PRO A 559 10.47 -8.98 10.26
N VAL A 560 9.28 -9.55 10.20
CA VAL A 560 8.34 -9.49 11.32
C VAL A 560 8.71 -10.56 12.33
N ALA A 561 9.06 -10.16 13.56
CA ALA A 561 9.50 -11.07 14.64
C ALA A 561 8.49 -12.21 14.94
N SER A 562 7.20 -12.01 14.65
CA SER A 562 6.13 -12.98 14.91
C SER A 562 5.99 -14.09 13.86
N PHE A 563 6.62 -13.99 12.69
CA PHE A 563 6.55 -15.06 11.66
C PHE A 563 7.80 -15.96 11.63
N SER A 564 8.86 -15.59 12.37
CA SER A 564 10.13 -16.32 12.43
C SER A 564 10.15 -17.45 13.48
N THR A 565 9.20 -17.52 14.40
CA THR A 565 9.34 -18.34 15.62
C THR A 565 8.27 -19.42 15.86
N ALA A 566 7.24 -19.52 15.02
CA ALA A 566 6.33 -20.66 15.09
C ALA A 566 6.79 -21.76 14.11
N THR A 567 7.20 -22.90 14.65
CA THR A 567 7.31 -24.23 13.97
C THR A 567 8.50 -24.60 13.08
N HIS A 568 9.73 -24.13 13.33
CA HIS A 568 10.93 -24.78 12.74
C HIS A 568 12.16 -24.88 13.66
N ARG A 569 11.96 -25.11 14.97
CA ARG A 569 12.98 -25.78 15.79
C ARG A 569 12.54 -27.23 15.97
N VAL A 570 12.90 -28.07 15.00
CA VAL A 570 12.86 -29.52 15.18
C VAL A 570 13.97 -29.86 16.18
N ALA A 571 13.60 -30.59 17.24
CA ALA A 571 14.51 -31.17 18.21
C ALA A 571 15.38 -32.25 17.58
#